data_AF-A0A8S1Q7S1-F1
#
_entry.id   AF-A0A8S1Q7S1-F1
#
_cell.length_a   1.000
_cell.length_b   1.000
_cell.length_c   1.000
_cell.angle_alpha   90.00
_cell.angle_beta   90.00
_cell.angle_gamma   90.00
#
_symmetry.space_group_name_H-M   'P 1'
#
loop_
_entity.id
_entity.type
_entity.pdbx_description
1 polymer ?
#
loop_
_entity_poly.entity_id
_entity_poly.type
_entity_poly.pdbx_seq_one_letter_code
_entity_poly.pdbx_strand_id
1 'polypeptide(L)'
;MKSIGTLFVILTIASCIYTPAERQFNQEALTGAYKYNNLPEPQHISNCGDNATQIDLFNFVGYMLQKADKASLSQLLGLKKEVDDYFNGLPEEYTNCLYAEPEFLEICTIYGLKETDKMEQITDKIYQYAIGHFITTKKEIHQGNLLWNTDHKYNDAGYLIASFTKKALVTGVEYVE
;
A
#
# COMPACT_ATOMS: atom_id res chain seq x y z
N MET A 1 0.97 10.33 17.13
CA MET A 1 0.24 9.79 15.96
C MET A 1 1.20 8.84 15.27
N LYS A 2 1.04 7.52 15.42
CA LYS A 2 1.97 6.51 14.87
C LYS A 2 1.15 5.28 14.49
N SER A 3 0.43 5.36 13.35
CA SER A 3 -0.44 4.27 12.85
C SER A 3 -1.01 4.49 11.43
N ILE A 4 -0.25 4.05 10.42
CA ILE A 4 -0.65 2.97 9.51
C ILE A 4 -1.67 3.16 8.37
N GLY A 5 -2.36 4.28 8.20
CA GLY A 5 -3.15 4.54 6.97
C GLY A 5 -2.38 4.30 5.64
N THR A 6 -1.06 4.27 5.77
CA THR A 6 0.00 3.92 4.83
C THR A 6 -0.12 2.65 3.97
N LEU A 7 -0.73 1.49 4.30
CA LEU A 7 -0.49 0.27 3.46
C LEU A 7 -0.83 0.45 1.96
N PHE A 8 -1.85 1.26 1.66
CA PHE A 8 -2.27 1.59 0.28
C PHE A 8 -2.08 3.05 -0.09
N VAL A 9 -1.58 3.84 0.84
CA VAL A 9 -1.11 5.20 0.63
C VAL A 9 0.42 5.22 0.39
N ILE A 10 1.18 4.20 0.80
CA ILE A 10 2.65 4.14 0.63
C ILE A 10 3.11 3.78 -0.76
N LEU A 11 2.26 3.14 -1.56
CA LEU A 11 2.52 3.10 -3.00
C LEU A 11 2.76 4.50 -3.54
N THR A 12 2.26 5.54 -2.87
CA THR A 12 2.12 6.89 -3.40
C THR A 12 3.30 7.84 -3.17
N ILE A 13 4.55 7.34 -3.10
CA ILE A 13 5.63 8.03 -2.35
C ILE A 13 7.09 7.75 -2.87
N ALA A 14 7.60 8.11 -4.09
CA ALA A 14 9.09 7.97 -4.38
C ALA A 14 9.84 8.60 -5.62
N SER A 15 9.71 9.88 -6.01
CA SER A 15 10.73 10.61 -6.81
C SER A 15 10.93 12.06 -6.29
N CYS A 16 12.12 12.57 -5.95
CA CYS A 16 13.36 12.72 -6.73
C CYS A 16 14.56 12.99 -5.78
N ILE A 17 15.86 12.87 -6.11
CA ILE A 17 16.61 12.48 -7.31
C ILE A 17 17.95 11.86 -6.82
N TYR A 18 18.66 11.09 -7.66
CA TYR A 18 19.96 10.47 -7.36
C TYR A 18 19.96 9.45 -6.20
N THR A 19 19.10 8.45 -6.33
CA THR A 19 18.90 7.34 -5.38
C THR A 19 18.67 6.03 -6.16
N PRO A 20 18.88 4.83 -5.57
CA PRO A 20 18.76 3.55 -6.26
C PRO A 20 17.34 3.28 -6.80
N ALA A 21 17.25 2.32 -7.75
CA ALA A 21 16.11 2.14 -8.64
C ALA A 21 14.78 1.86 -7.92
N GLU A 22 14.84 1.23 -6.74
CA GLU A 22 13.72 0.93 -5.87
C GLU A 22 12.93 2.18 -5.46
N ARG A 23 13.60 3.34 -5.31
CA ARG A 23 12.89 4.61 -5.10
C ARG A 23 12.06 4.92 -6.35
N GLN A 24 12.64 4.95 -7.55
CA GLN A 24 11.86 5.19 -8.77
C GLN A 24 10.69 4.19 -8.95
N PHE A 25 10.86 2.91 -8.62
CA PHE A 25 9.78 1.92 -8.72
C PHE A 25 8.61 2.20 -7.76
N ASN A 26 8.91 2.68 -6.55
CA ASN A 26 7.90 3.18 -5.64
C ASN A 26 7.20 4.46 -6.21
N GLN A 27 7.84 5.28 -7.08
CA GLN A 27 7.17 6.42 -7.76
C GLN A 27 6.24 5.93 -8.87
N GLU A 28 6.67 4.93 -9.60
CA GLU A 28 5.86 4.43 -10.71
C GLU A 28 4.55 3.85 -10.16
N ALA A 29 4.67 3.04 -9.09
CA ALA A 29 3.54 2.60 -8.27
C ALA A 29 2.68 3.76 -7.76
N LEU A 30 3.31 4.86 -7.36
CA LEU A 30 2.61 6.06 -6.92
C LEU A 30 1.72 6.62 -8.00
N THR A 31 2.31 6.98 -9.13
CA THR A 31 1.62 7.62 -10.22
C THR A 31 0.43 6.77 -10.67
N GLY A 32 0.52 5.43 -10.55
CA GLY A 32 -0.58 4.50 -10.78
C GLY A 32 -1.73 4.63 -9.78
N ALA A 33 -1.42 4.67 -8.49
CA ALA A 33 -2.40 4.81 -7.41
C ALA A 33 -3.11 6.19 -7.39
N TYR A 34 -2.39 7.26 -7.71
CA TYR A 34 -2.98 8.60 -7.86
C TYR A 34 -3.84 8.71 -9.12
N LYS A 35 -3.38 8.16 -10.24
CA LYS A 35 -4.15 8.01 -11.48
C LYS A 35 -5.47 7.26 -11.27
N TYR A 36 -5.48 6.18 -10.47
CA TYR A 36 -6.72 5.48 -10.13
C TYR A 36 -7.72 6.39 -9.38
N ASN A 37 -7.23 7.27 -8.51
CA ASN A 37 -8.06 8.20 -7.75
C ASN A 37 -8.38 9.51 -8.49
N ASN A 38 -7.89 9.70 -9.72
CA ASN A 38 -7.97 10.94 -10.50
C ASN A 38 -7.27 12.14 -9.81
N LEU A 39 -6.20 11.87 -9.06
CA LEU A 39 -5.35 12.88 -8.44
C LEU A 39 -4.22 13.34 -9.38
N PRO A 40 -3.68 14.57 -9.22
CA PRO A 40 -2.50 15.04 -9.94
C PRO A 40 -1.27 14.18 -9.64
N GLU A 41 -0.35 13.97 -10.58
CA GLU A 41 0.88 13.19 -10.28
C GLU A 41 1.71 13.86 -9.17
N PRO A 42 1.88 13.23 -8.01
CA PRO A 42 2.49 13.86 -6.85
C PRO A 42 4.01 13.67 -6.82
N GLN A 43 4.67 14.55 -6.10
CA GLN A 43 6.09 14.86 -6.28
C GLN A 43 6.88 14.83 -4.96
N HIS A 44 6.21 14.93 -3.82
CA HIS A 44 6.84 15.31 -2.55
C HIS A 44 6.94 14.15 -1.57
N ILE A 45 5.89 13.34 -1.43
CA ILE A 45 5.85 12.24 -0.45
C ILE A 45 7.08 11.35 -0.57
N SER A 46 7.45 11.12 -1.83
CA SER A 46 8.72 10.68 -2.35
C SER A 46 10.00 10.83 -1.56
N ASN A 47 10.15 12.00 -0.96
CA ASN A 47 11.39 12.47 -0.40
C ASN A 47 11.50 12.06 1.07
N CYS A 48 10.43 11.47 1.63
CA CYS A 48 10.44 10.81 2.91
C CYS A 48 11.29 9.53 2.89
N GLY A 49 12.13 9.41 3.91
CA GLY A 49 12.97 8.24 4.14
C GLY A 49 14.24 8.22 3.30
N ASP A 50 15.26 7.59 3.86
CA ASP A 50 16.53 7.36 3.20
C ASP A 50 16.43 6.22 2.16
N ASN A 51 17.54 5.92 1.49
CA ASN A 51 17.55 4.90 0.46
C ASN A 51 17.39 3.49 1.02
N ALA A 52 17.85 3.23 2.25
CA ALA A 52 17.65 1.94 2.91
C ALA A 52 16.16 1.69 3.17
N THR A 53 15.45 2.69 3.69
CA THR A 53 13.99 2.64 3.92
C THR A 53 13.23 2.36 2.61
N GLN A 54 13.60 3.03 1.51
CA GLN A 54 12.92 2.85 0.22
C GLN A 54 13.19 1.48 -0.42
N ILE A 55 14.41 0.97 -0.33
CA ILE A 55 14.76 -0.41 -0.76
C ILE A 55 14.00 -1.45 0.08
N ASP A 56 13.94 -1.25 1.39
CA ASP A 56 13.27 -2.14 2.32
C ASP A 56 11.75 -2.19 2.05
N LEU A 57 11.11 -1.03 1.87
CA LEU A 57 9.70 -0.93 1.47
C LEU A 57 9.42 -1.65 0.15
N PHE A 58 10.25 -1.42 -0.87
CA PHE A 58 10.11 -2.07 -2.18
C PHE A 58 10.18 -3.59 -2.08
N ASN A 59 11.18 -4.09 -1.34
CA ASN A 59 11.37 -5.53 -1.10
C ASN A 59 10.23 -6.13 -0.27
N PHE A 60 9.73 -5.40 0.74
CA PHE A 60 8.62 -5.85 1.57
C PHE A 60 7.33 -6.01 0.75
N VAL A 61 6.99 -5.05 -0.12
CA VAL A 61 5.83 -5.16 -1.02
C VAL A 61 5.96 -6.38 -1.94
N GLY A 62 7.12 -6.57 -2.57
CA GLY A 62 7.40 -7.73 -3.42
C GLY A 62 7.27 -9.07 -2.67
N TYR A 63 7.85 -9.14 -1.47
CA TYR A 63 7.75 -10.29 -0.56
C TYR A 63 6.30 -10.61 -0.21
N MET A 64 5.53 -9.61 0.24
CA MET A 64 4.15 -9.79 0.67
C MET A 64 3.23 -10.22 -0.47
N LEU A 65 3.38 -9.63 -1.66
CA LEU A 65 2.64 -10.06 -2.85
C LEU A 65 2.95 -11.51 -3.22
N GLN A 66 4.24 -11.89 -3.26
CA GLN A 66 4.64 -13.26 -3.60
C GLN A 66 4.15 -14.28 -2.56
N LYS A 67 4.18 -13.92 -1.28
CA LYS A 67 3.75 -14.80 -0.18
C LYS A 67 2.23 -14.94 -0.14
N ALA A 68 1.49 -13.84 -0.31
CA ALA A 68 0.04 -13.84 -0.36
C ALA A 68 -0.52 -14.56 -1.60
N ASP A 69 0.18 -14.51 -2.74
CA ASP A 69 -0.17 -15.27 -3.95
C ASP A 69 -0.11 -16.80 -3.70
N LYS A 70 0.89 -17.26 -2.94
CA LYS A 70 1.04 -18.68 -2.59
C LYS A 70 0.20 -19.13 -1.38
N ALA A 71 -0.32 -18.19 -0.59
CA ALA A 71 -1.03 -18.49 0.66
C ALA A 71 -2.44 -19.09 0.46
N SER A 72 -2.79 -20.07 1.31
CA SER A 72 -4.17 -20.47 1.58
C SER A 72 -4.94 -19.39 2.34
N LEU A 73 -6.27 -19.51 2.43
CA LEU A 73 -7.10 -18.63 3.27
C LEU A 73 -6.63 -18.59 4.74
N SER A 74 -6.25 -19.74 5.31
CA SER A 74 -5.75 -19.80 6.69
C SER A 74 -4.33 -19.23 6.85
N GLN A 75 -3.52 -19.22 5.78
CA GLN A 75 -2.20 -18.58 5.80
C GLN A 75 -2.29 -17.06 5.63
N LEU A 76 -3.28 -16.54 4.89
CA LEU A 76 -3.55 -15.10 4.83
C LEU A 76 -3.80 -14.51 6.23
N LEU A 77 -4.42 -15.26 7.15
CA LEU A 77 -4.64 -14.82 8.54
C LEU A 77 -3.33 -14.51 9.27
N GLY A 78 -2.26 -15.27 9.00
CA GLY A 78 -0.94 -15.03 9.58
C GLY A 78 -0.26 -13.78 9.02
N LEU A 79 -0.53 -13.42 7.75
CA LEU A 79 0.13 -12.30 7.08
C LEU A 79 -0.20 -10.94 7.70
N LYS A 80 -1.37 -10.80 8.35
CA LYS A 80 -1.74 -9.58 9.08
C LYS A 80 -0.66 -9.18 10.07
N LYS A 81 -0.17 -10.12 10.88
CA LYS A 81 0.84 -9.83 11.91
C LYS A 81 2.17 -9.38 11.30
N GLU A 82 2.58 -9.96 10.18
CA GLU A 82 3.82 -9.58 9.51
C GLU A 82 3.75 -8.16 8.92
N VAL A 83 2.59 -7.78 8.39
CA VAL A 83 2.28 -6.40 8.01
C VAL A 83 2.34 -5.49 9.23
N ASP A 84 1.63 -5.83 10.31
CA ASP A 84 1.60 -5.02 11.53
C ASP A 84 3.00 -4.82 12.13
N ASP A 85 3.79 -5.88 12.24
CA ASP A 85 5.15 -5.85 12.78
C ASP A 85 6.09 -5.00 11.90
N TYR A 86 5.99 -5.12 10.58
CA TYR A 86 6.79 -4.33 9.63
C TYR A 86 6.52 -2.83 9.77
N PHE A 87 5.25 -2.40 9.74
CA PHE A 87 4.91 -0.97 9.84
C PHE A 87 5.22 -0.36 11.21
N ASN A 88 5.14 -1.16 12.28
CA ASN A 88 5.58 -0.73 13.61
C ASN A 88 7.11 -0.61 13.74
N GLY A 89 7.88 -1.24 12.85
CA GLY A 89 9.34 -1.18 12.79
C GLY A 89 9.92 -0.04 11.95
N LEU A 90 9.09 0.70 11.20
CA LEU A 90 9.57 1.79 10.32
C LEU A 90 10.21 2.94 11.12
N PRO A 91 11.24 3.61 10.56
CA PRO A 91 11.88 4.76 11.21
C PRO A 91 10.88 5.87 11.53
N GLU A 92 10.96 6.42 12.74
CA GLU A 92 10.09 7.51 13.18
C GLU A 92 10.18 8.74 12.24
N GLU A 93 11.37 9.08 11.79
CA GLU A 93 11.63 10.15 10.81
C GLU A 93 10.86 9.94 9.50
N TYR A 94 10.86 8.72 8.96
CA TYR A 94 10.07 8.38 7.78
C TYR A 94 8.58 8.61 8.03
N THR A 95 8.05 8.07 9.13
CA THR A 95 6.62 8.20 9.44
C THR A 95 6.20 9.64 9.72
N ASN A 96 7.04 10.44 10.38
CA ASN A 96 6.77 11.84 10.67
C ASN A 96 6.79 12.70 9.40
N CYS A 97 7.68 12.40 8.45
CA CYS A 97 7.65 13.00 7.13
C CYS A 97 6.33 12.66 6.42
N LEU A 98 5.95 11.37 6.34
CA LEU A 98 4.70 10.96 5.68
C LEU A 98 3.46 11.70 6.20
N TYR A 99 3.27 11.78 7.52
CA TYR A 99 2.09 12.46 8.09
C TYR A 99 2.11 13.98 7.95
N ALA A 100 3.24 14.59 7.58
CA ALA A 100 3.34 16.02 7.31
C ALA A 100 3.07 16.37 5.83
N GLU A 101 3.11 15.39 4.92
CA GLU A 101 2.98 15.62 3.48
C GLU A 101 1.52 15.84 3.06
N PRO A 102 1.16 16.99 2.43
CA PRO A 102 -0.23 17.28 2.04
C PRO A 102 -0.81 16.27 1.06
N GLU A 103 0.03 15.79 0.13
CA GLU A 103 -0.30 14.73 -0.82
C GLU A 103 -0.77 13.46 -0.05
N PHE A 104 -0.02 13.03 0.98
CA PHE A 104 -0.36 11.85 1.78
C PHE A 104 -1.73 11.98 2.45
N LEU A 105 -2.02 13.17 2.99
CA LEU A 105 -3.28 13.48 3.66
C LEU A 105 -4.48 13.53 2.69
N GLU A 106 -4.27 13.99 1.46
CA GLU A 106 -5.31 14.03 0.41
C GLU A 106 -5.82 12.62 0.07
N ILE A 107 -4.92 11.68 -0.21
CA ILE A 107 -5.30 10.30 -0.53
C ILE A 107 -5.83 9.54 0.70
N CYS A 108 -5.33 9.80 1.91
CA CYS A 108 -5.98 9.31 3.14
C CYS A 108 -7.45 9.77 3.22
N THR A 109 -7.72 11.03 2.90
CA THR A 109 -9.07 11.61 2.90
C THR A 109 -9.98 10.93 1.87
N ILE A 110 -9.46 10.61 0.68
CA ILE A 110 -10.21 9.88 -0.37
C ILE A 110 -10.57 8.45 0.04
N TYR A 111 -9.76 7.82 0.89
CA TYR A 111 -10.07 6.51 1.48
C TYR A 111 -10.89 6.60 2.77
N GLY A 112 -11.40 7.79 3.12
CA GLY A 112 -12.24 8.02 4.30
C GLY A 112 -11.50 7.91 5.64
N LEU A 113 -10.17 7.95 5.61
CA LEU A 113 -9.31 7.84 6.78
C LEU A 113 -9.18 9.18 7.51
N LYS A 114 -9.10 9.13 8.84
CA LYS A 114 -8.94 10.28 9.73
C LYS A 114 -7.67 10.15 10.55
N GLU A 115 -7.12 11.28 11.01
CA GLU A 115 -5.97 11.32 11.94
C GLU A 115 -6.19 10.53 13.25
N THR A 116 -7.45 10.29 13.61
CA THR A 116 -7.86 9.52 14.80
C THR A 116 -7.95 8.01 14.57
N ASP A 117 -7.93 7.54 13.32
CA ASP A 117 -8.09 6.12 13.01
C ASP A 117 -6.82 5.35 13.40
N LYS A 118 -7.00 4.17 14.02
CA LYS A 118 -5.89 3.33 14.48
C LYS A 118 -5.45 2.34 13.39
N MET A 119 -4.18 1.92 13.45
CA MET A 119 -3.58 0.88 12.59
C MET A 119 -4.53 -0.26 12.36
N GLU A 120 -4.86 -0.86 13.49
CA GLU A 120 -5.51 -2.13 13.60
C GLU A 120 -6.87 -2.09 12.90
N GLN A 121 -7.58 -0.96 13.02
CA GLN A 121 -8.88 -0.74 12.39
C GLN A 121 -8.80 -0.61 10.86
N ILE A 122 -7.71 -0.04 10.33
CA ILE A 122 -7.51 0.12 8.89
C ILE A 122 -7.11 -1.23 8.28
N THR A 123 -6.13 -1.91 8.89
CA THR A 123 -5.72 -3.25 8.49
C THR A 123 -6.84 -4.27 8.65
N ASP A 124 -7.65 -4.19 9.72
CA ASP A 124 -8.80 -5.06 9.93
C ASP A 124 -9.85 -4.91 8.82
N LYS A 125 -10.16 -3.69 8.38
CA LYS A 125 -11.07 -3.46 7.23
C LYS A 125 -10.53 -4.08 5.94
N ILE A 126 -9.26 -3.79 5.63
CA ILE A 126 -8.53 -4.37 4.48
C ILE A 126 -8.58 -5.89 4.52
N TYR A 127 -8.38 -6.46 5.71
CA TYR A 127 -8.29 -7.88 5.92
C TYR A 127 -9.66 -8.58 5.93
N GLN A 128 -10.70 -7.95 6.49
CA GLN A 128 -12.09 -8.42 6.42
C GLN A 128 -12.60 -8.45 4.98
N TYR A 129 -12.33 -7.41 4.19
CA TYR A 129 -12.61 -7.40 2.76
C TYR A 129 -11.84 -8.50 2.02
N ALA A 130 -10.55 -8.68 2.33
CA ALA A 130 -9.70 -9.72 1.73
C ALA A 130 -10.26 -11.14 1.96
N ILE A 131 -10.82 -11.43 3.13
CA ILE A 131 -11.53 -12.69 3.42
C ILE A 131 -12.89 -12.75 2.72
N GLY A 132 -13.73 -11.73 2.91
CA GLY A 132 -15.11 -11.70 2.39
C GLY A 132 -15.16 -11.88 0.87
N HIS A 133 -14.16 -11.33 0.17
CA HIS A 133 -14.02 -11.41 -1.28
C HIS A 133 -12.79 -12.26 -1.68
N PHE A 134 -12.48 -13.35 -0.95
CA PHE A 134 -11.26 -14.16 -1.13
C PHE A 134 -10.94 -14.54 -2.58
N ILE A 135 -11.92 -14.99 -3.37
CA ILE A 135 -11.68 -15.39 -4.77
C ILE A 135 -11.26 -14.20 -5.66
N THR A 136 -11.87 -13.03 -5.46
CA THR A 136 -11.50 -11.80 -6.17
C THR A 136 -10.13 -11.31 -5.70
N THR A 137 -9.95 -11.25 -4.38
CA THR A 137 -8.71 -10.87 -3.70
C THR A 137 -7.52 -11.71 -4.15
N LYS A 138 -7.67 -13.04 -4.25
CA LYS A 138 -6.60 -13.92 -4.76
C LYS A 138 -6.22 -13.64 -6.21
N LYS A 139 -7.18 -13.28 -7.07
CA LYS A 139 -6.89 -12.87 -8.46
C LYS A 139 -6.14 -11.53 -8.50
N GLU A 140 -6.56 -10.57 -7.69
CA GLU A 140 -5.93 -9.25 -7.61
C GLU A 140 -4.51 -9.34 -7.00
N ILE A 141 -4.31 -10.16 -5.97
CA ILE A 141 -2.98 -10.46 -5.40
C ILE A 141 -2.08 -11.16 -6.44
N HIS A 142 -2.60 -12.15 -7.16
CA HIS A 142 -1.84 -12.85 -8.20
C HIS A 142 -1.40 -11.89 -9.31
N GLN A 143 -2.31 -11.04 -9.80
CA GLN A 143 -1.99 -10.02 -10.78
C GLN A 143 -0.99 -9.00 -10.25
N GLY A 144 -1.12 -8.56 -8.99
CA GLY A 144 -0.16 -7.68 -8.33
C GLY A 144 1.24 -8.30 -8.22
N ASN A 145 1.31 -9.59 -7.85
CA ASN A 145 2.55 -10.36 -7.81
C ASN A 145 3.23 -10.42 -9.19
N LEU A 146 2.48 -10.69 -10.25
CA LEU A 146 3.00 -10.65 -11.62
C LEU A 146 3.51 -9.25 -11.99
N LEU A 147 2.70 -8.21 -11.79
CA LEU A 147 3.06 -6.82 -12.14
C LEU A 147 4.31 -6.34 -11.40
N TRP A 148 4.47 -6.69 -10.12
CA TRP A 148 5.60 -6.25 -9.30
C TRP A 148 6.86 -7.13 -9.47
N ASN A 149 6.73 -8.44 -9.31
CA ASN A 149 7.87 -9.36 -9.20
C ASN A 149 8.27 -10.03 -10.53
N THR A 150 7.51 -9.85 -11.62
CA THR A 150 7.77 -10.54 -12.91
C THR A 150 7.79 -9.58 -14.10
N ASP A 151 6.77 -8.73 -14.22
CA ASP A 151 6.60 -7.82 -15.36
C ASP A 151 7.28 -6.46 -15.14
N HIS A 152 7.62 -6.10 -13.89
CA HIS A 152 8.18 -4.81 -13.49
C HIS A 152 7.34 -3.60 -13.93
N LYS A 153 6.01 -3.75 -13.93
CA LYS A 153 5.01 -2.73 -14.27
C LYS A 153 4.46 -2.08 -13.00
N TYR A 154 5.31 -1.34 -12.30
CA TYR A 154 4.98 -0.80 -10.98
C TYR A 154 3.77 0.15 -11.03
N ASN A 155 3.61 0.95 -12.09
CA ASN A 155 2.42 1.80 -12.30
C ASN A 155 1.10 1.01 -12.32
N ASP A 156 1.05 -0.08 -13.08
CA ASP A 156 -0.14 -0.92 -13.14
C ASP A 156 -0.38 -1.64 -11.80
N ALA A 157 0.69 -2.06 -11.10
CA ALA A 157 0.59 -2.63 -9.76
C ALA A 157 -0.02 -1.61 -8.78
N GLY A 158 0.49 -0.37 -8.77
CA GLY A 158 -0.01 0.71 -7.92
C GLY A 158 -1.47 1.07 -8.18
N TYR A 159 -1.87 1.13 -9.46
CA TYR A 159 -3.26 1.33 -9.87
C TYR A 159 -4.18 0.20 -9.38
N LEU A 160 -3.76 -1.05 -9.54
CA LEU A 160 -4.50 -2.24 -9.08
C LEU A 160 -4.67 -2.25 -7.56
N ILE A 161 -3.59 -1.96 -6.83
CA ILE A 161 -3.59 -2.00 -5.38
C ILE A 161 -4.44 -0.82 -4.83
N ALA A 162 -4.32 0.40 -5.37
CA ALA A 162 -5.23 1.51 -5.03
C ALA A 162 -6.71 1.17 -5.25
N SER A 163 -7.03 0.48 -6.36
CA SER A 163 -8.36 -0.04 -6.65
C SER A 163 -8.85 -1.03 -5.59
N PHE A 164 -7.99 -1.97 -5.17
CA PHE A 164 -8.32 -2.89 -4.08
C PHE A 164 -8.64 -2.14 -2.77
N THR A 165 -7.83 -1.16 -2.36
CA THR A 165 -8.11 -0.46 -1.08
C THR A 165 -9.35 0.37 -1.12
N LYS A 166 -9.65 1.03 -2.24
CA LYS A 166 -10.87 1.84 -2.33
C LYS A 166 -12.11 0.97 -2.13
N LYS A 167 -12.09 -0.26 -2.64
CA LYS A 167 -13.11 -1.26 -2.30
C LYS A 167 -13.08 -1.58 -0.79
N ALA A 168 -11.92 -2.00 -0.28
CA ALA A 168 -11.81 -2.48 1.10
C ALA A 168 -12.12 -1.43 2.19
N LEU A 169 -11.75 -0.16 1.98
CA LEU A 169 -11.92 0.93 2.95
C LEU A 169 -13.19 1.77 2.74
N VAL A 170 -13.65 1.93 1.48
CA VAL A 170 -14.78 2.83 1.15
C VAL A 170 -16.05 2.07 0.81
N THR A 171 -16.00 0.98 0.02
CA THR A 171 -17.20 0.16 -0.25
C THR A 171 -17.45 -0.88 0.85
N GLY A 172 -16.38 -1.34 1.52
CA GLY A 172 -16.46 -2.33 2.59
C GLY A 172 -16.96 -3.69 2.12
N VAL A 173 -17.49 -4.47 3.06
CA VAL A 173 -18.08 -5.79 2.79
C VAL A 173 -19.57 -5.63 2.47
N GLU A 174 -19.88 -5.13 1.27
CA GLU A 174 -21.20 -5.36 0.69
C GLU A 174 -21.31 -6.85 0.35
N TYR A 175 -22.06 -7.58 1.18
CA TYR A 175 -22.44 -8.95 0.88
C TYR A 175 -23.29 -8.94 -0.40
N VAL A 176 -22.73 -9.51 -1.47
CA VAL A 176 -23.52 -9.92 -2.63
C VAL A 176 -24.28 -11.17 -2.20
N GLU A 177 -25.56 -11.00 -1.87
CA GLU A 177 -26.53 -12.09 -1.64
C GLU A 177 -26.74 -12.95 -2.90
#